data_AF-A0A1B7HN55-F1
#
_entry.id   AF-A0A1B7HN55-F1
#
_cell.length_a   1.000
_cell.length_b   1.000
_cell.length_c   1.000
_cell.angle_alpha   90.00
_cell.angle_beta   90.00
_cell.angle_gamma   90.00
#
_symmetry.space_group_name_H-M   'P 1'
#
loop_
_entity.id
_entity.type
_entity.pdbx_description
1 polymer ?
#
loop_
_entity_poly.entity_id
_entity_poly.type
_entity_poly.pdbx_seq_one_letter_code
_entity_poly.pdbx_strand_id
1 'polypeptide(L)'
;MNFEKMMQDLAPKREPIQIGEYTFYARPMTVKEYLEHLYNPDKSDRDELTIFRCIQDEDGKPVFETIDQVKKLFSNVKSILIGAVADASIRIDPVEVEKK
;
A
#
# COMPACT_ATOMS: atom_id res chain seq x y z
N MET A 1 24.81 11.21 8.10
CA MET A 1 23.97 10.27 7.32
C MET A 1 22.52 10.64 7.58
N ASN A 2 21.73 10.88 6.53
CA ASN A 2 20.31 11.26 6.68
C ASN A 2 19.45 9.98 6.61
N PHE A 3 18.88 9.58 7.76
CA PHE A 3 18.10 8.36 7.90
C PHE A 3 16.84 8.36 7.01
N GLU A 4 16.15 9.50 6.91
CA GLU A 4 14.94 9.63 6.09
C GLU A 4 15.25 9.43 4.61
N LYS A 5 16.36 10.03 4.16
CA LYS A 5 16.83 9.85 2.78
C LYS A 5 17.20 8.39 2.49
N MET A 6 17.91 7.73 3.41
CA MET A 6 18.25 6.31 3.28
C MET A 6 16.98 5.45 3.18
N MET A 7 15.96 5.70 4.01
CA MET A 7 14.70 4.95 3.96
C MET A 7 13.93 5.18 2.66
N GLN A 8 13.98 6.39 2.08
CA GLN A 8 13.42 6.67 0.76
C GLN A 8 14.18 5.92 -0.35
N ASP A 9 15.51 5.91 -0.29
CA ASP A 9 16.35 5.22 -1.27
C ASP A 9 16.16 3.68 -1.23
N LEU A 10 15.83 3.14 -0.06
CA LEU A 10 15.53 1.72 0.15
C LEU A 10 14.09 1.34 -0.16
N ALA A 11 13.19 2.31 -0.37
CA ALA A 11 11.82 2.01 -0.73
C ALA A 11 11.77 1.41 -2.16
N PRO A 12 11.09 0.28 -2.38
CA PRO A 12 10.89 -0.28 -3.71
C PRO A 12 10.17 0.73 -4.60
N LYS A 13 10.48 0.68 -5.89
CA LYS A 13 9.83 1.53 -6.89
C LYS A 13 8.33 1.29 -6.85
N ARG A 14 7.55 2.36 -6.75
CA ARG A 14 6.09 2.31 -6.74
C ARG A 14 5.61 2.05 -8.16
N GLU A 15 4.85 0.99 -8.36
CA GLU A 15 4.18 0.76 -9.64
C GLU A 15 2.93 1.65 -9.73
N PRO A 16 2.68 2.30 -10.88
CA PRO A 16 1.50 3.12 -11.06
C PRO A 16 0.24 2.24 -11.16
N ILE A 17 -0.78 2.61 -10.40
CA ILE A 17 -2.10 1.99 -10.39
C ILE A 17 -3.05 2.97 -11.09
N GLN A 18 -3.48 2.64 -12.30
CA GLN A 18 -4.37 3.51 -13.07
C GLN A 18 -5.83 3.09 -12.91
N ILE A 19 -6.68 4.02 -12.47
CA ILE A 19 -8.12 3.81 -12.33
C ILE A 19 -8.83 4.96 -13.03
N GLY A 20 -9.34 4.71 -14.23
CA GLY A 20 -9.85 5.76 -15.11
C GLY A 20 -8.73 6.73 -15.49
N GLU A 21 -8.95 8.02 -15.25
CA GLU A 21 -7.97 9.08 -15.52
C GLU A 21 -7.02 9.34 -14.34
N TYR A 22 -7.25 8.69 -13.20
CA TYR A 22 -6.47 8.89 -11.98
C TYR A 22 -5.34 7.86 -11.88
N THR A 23 -4.17 8.32 -11.42
CA THR A 23 -3.00 7.48 -11.16
C THR A 23 -2.66 7.52 -9.68
N PHE A 24 -2.52 6.35 -9.09
CA PHE A 24 -2.15 6.15 -7.69
C PHE A 24 -0.84 5.37 -7.60
N TYR A 25 -0.15 5.51 -6.48
CA TYR A 25 1.08 4.77 -6.21
C TYR A 25 0.98 4.12 -4.84
N ALA A 26 1.27 2.83 -4.77
CA ALA A 26 1.39 2.13 -3.49
C ALA A 26 2.85 2.14 -3.03
N ARG A 27 3.09 2.62 -1.81
CA ARG A 27 4.34 2.32 -1.10
C ARG A 27 4.16 1.04 -0.27
N PRO A 28 5.25 0.31 0.03
CA PRO A 28 5.16 -0.77 0.99
C PRO A 28 4.80 -0.26 2.39
N MET A 29 4.19 -1.14 3.16
CA MET A 29 4.07 -0.99 4.60
C MET A 29 5.45 -1.01 5.25
N THR A 30 5.65 -0.14 6.24
CA THR A 30 6.74 -0.31 7.21
C THR A 30 6.50 -1.55 8.06
N VAL A 31 7.54 -2.08 8.72
CA VAL A 31 7.40 -3.21 9.65
C VAL A 31 6.33 -2.95 10.72
N LYS A 32 6.28 -1.71 11.24
CA LYS A 32 5.26 -1.31 12.23
C LYS A 32 3.85 -1.39 11.64
N GLU A 33 3.64 -0.80 10.46
CA GLU A 33 2.34 -0.82 9.78
C GLU A 33 1.89 -2.23 9.42
N TYR A 34 2.83 -3.09 9.02
CA TYR A 34 2.54 -4.49 8.72
C TYR A 34 2.11 -5.27 9.97
N LEU A 35 2.80 -5.08 11.09
CA LEU A 35 2.41 -5.70 12.36
C LEU A 35 1.06 -5.19 12.85
N GLU A 36 0.80 -3.88 12.73
CA GLU A 36 -0.52 -3.30 13.04
C GLU A 36 -1.59 -3.89 12.12
N HIS A 37 -1.33 -4.04 10.83
CA HIS A 37 -2.25 -4.69 9.90
C HIS A 37 -2.56 -6.15 10.30
N LEU A 38 -1.56 -6.94 10.68
CA LEU A 38 -1.76 -8.35 11.03
C LEU A 38 -2.41 -8.56 12.40
N TYR A 39 -1.99 -7.78 13.40
CA TYR A 39 -2.25 -8.09 14.80
C TYR A 39 -3.15 -7.08 15.52
N ASN A 40 -3.71 -6.08 14.83
CA ASN A 40 -4.67 -5.19 15.46
C ASN A 40 -5.88 -5.99 15.96
N PRO A 41 -6.19 -5.98 17.28
CA PRO A 41 -7.35 -6.68 17.82
C PRO A 41 -8.66 -6.14 17.26
N ASP A 42 -8.68 -4.85 16.88
CA ASP A 42 -9.76 -4.26 16.12
C ASP A 42 -9.47 -4.41 14.62
N LYS A 43 -10.16 -5.38 14.00
CA LYS A 43 -10.05 -5.63 12.56
C LYS A 43 -10.90 -4.68 11.73
N SER A 44 -11.74 -3.85 12.37
CA SER A 44 -12.48 -2.84 11.63
C SER A 44 -11.52 -1.86 10.98
N ASP A 45 -11.82 -1.48 9.75
CA ASP A 45 -11.05 -0.48 8.98
C ASP A 45 -9.57 -0.80 8.72
N ARG A 46 -9.13 -2.05 8.90
CA ARG A 46 -7.72 -2.44 8.68
C ARG A 46 -7.23 -2.07 7.28
N ASP A 47 -8.01 -2.45 6.27
CA ASP A 47 -7.65 -2.21 4.88
C ASP A 47 -7.76 -0.71 4.57
N GLU A 48 -8.76 -0.02 5.14
CA GLU A 48 -8.94 1.42 5.02
C GLU A 48 -7.75 2.20 5.61
N LEU A 49 -7.29 1.83 6.80
CA LEU A 49 -6.09 2.40 7.42
C LEU A 49 -4.84 2.16 6.57
N THR A 50 -4.75 0.97 5.97
CA THR A 50 -3.61 0.59 5.14
C THR A 50 -3.59 1.42 3.86
N ILE A 51 -4.74 1.54 3.18
CA ILE A 51 -4.91 2.39 1.99
C ILE A 51 -4.61 3.85 2.33
N PHE A 52 -5.19 4.36 3.42
CA PHE A 52 -5.01 5.74 3.88
C PHE A 52 -3.52 6.10 4.05
N ARG A 53 -2.71 5.18 4.59
CA ARG A 53 -1.30 5.42 4.87
C ARG A 53 -0.38 5.18 3.66
N CYS A 54 -0.73 4.22 2.80
CA CYS A 54 0.19 3.67 1.80
C CYS A 54 -0.12 4.07 0.36
N ILE A 55 -1.30 4.60 0.07
CA ILE A 55 -1.64 5.14 -1.24
C ILE A 55 -1.23 6.61 -1.33
N GLN A 56 -0.47 6.91 -2.37
CA GLN A 56 0.19 8.19 -2.58
C GLN A 56 0.07 8.65 -4.04
N ASP A 57 0.31 9.93 -4.26
CA ASP A 57 0.44 10.50 -5.60
C ASP A 57 1.86 10.28 -6.16
N GLU A 58 2.13 10.84 -7.34
CA GLU A 58 3.42 10.77 -8.00
C GLU A 58 4.56 11.43 -7.21
N ASP A 59 4.24 12.43 -6.40
CA ASP A 59 5.18 13.10 -5.49
C ASP A 59 5.41 12.31 -4.19
N GLY A 60 4.63 11.26 -3.94
CA GLY A 60 4.65 10.50 -2.69
C GLY A 60 3.89 11.16 -1.54
N LYS A 61 3.00 12.10 -1.83
CA LYS A 61 2.11 12.69 -0.84
C LYS A 61 0.85 11.82 -0.68
N PRO A 62 0.23 11.79 0.51
CA PRO A 62 -1.04 11.10 0.70
C PRO A 62 -2.12 11.64 -0.25
N VAL A 63 -2.85 10.75 -0.91
CA VAL A 63 -3.98 11.13 -1.78
C VAL A 63 -5.25 11.38 -0.98
N PHE A 64 -5.40 10.68 0.15
CA PHE A 64 -6.55 10.82 1.05
C PHE A 64 -6.15 11.68 2.25
N GLU A 65 -7.01 12.63 2.61
CA GLU A 65 -6.85 13.52 3.76
C GLU A 65 -7.44 12.89 5.02
N THR A 66 -8.48 12.07 4.89
CA THR A 66 -9.15 11.40 6.02
C THR A 66 -9.47 9.94 5.71
N ILE A 67 -9.56 9.12 6.77
CA ILE A 67 -9.99 7.73 6.64
C ILE A 67 -11.43 7.61 6.10
N ASP A 68 -12.28 8.60 6.38
CA ASP A 68 -13.66 8.61 5.89
C ASP A 68 -13.74 8.76 4.37
N GLN A 69 -12.74 9.39 3.72
CA GLN A 69 -12.65 9.38 2.25
C GLN A 69 -12.38 7.97 1.72
N VAL A 70 -11.54 7.20 2.42
CA VAL A 70 -11.24 5.80 2.05
C VAL A 70 -12.46 4.90 2.25
N LYS A 71 -13.23 5.10 3.31
CA LYS A 71 -14.49 4.38 3.57
C LYS A 71 -15.57 4.61 2.52
N LYS A 72 -15.48 5.71 1.75
CA LYS A 72 -16.40 6.03 0.65
C LYS A 72 -16.02 5.37 -0.68
N LEU A 73 -14.85 4.70 -0.75
CA LEU A 73 -14.44 4.01 -1.96
C LEU A 73 -15.42 2.90 -2.31
N PHE A 74 -15.69 2.75 -3.61
CA PHE A 74 -16.37 1.56 -4.11
C PHE A 74 -15.55 0.31 -3.76
N SER A 75 -16.23 -0.79 -3.48
CA SER A 75 -15.61 -2.04 -3.02
C SER A 75 -14.51 -2.55 -3.96
N ASN A 76 -14.73 -2.46 -5.27
CA ASN A 76 -13.73 -2.83 -6.28
C ASN A 76 -12.48 -1.94 -6.24
N VAL A 77 -12.64 -0.61 -6.08
CA VAL A 77 -11.53 0.33 -5.96
C VAL A 77 -10.73 0.04 -4.69
N LYS A 78 -11.43 -0.19 -3.56
CA LYS A 78 -10.78 -0.60 -2.31
C LYS A 78 -9.95 -1.86 -2.51
N SER A 79 -10.51 -2.89 -3.16
CA SER A 79 -9.80 -4.15 -3.45
C SER A 79 -8.56 -3.96 -4.31
N ILE A 80 -8.62 -3.11 -5.34
CA ILE A 80 -7.46 -2.80 -6.20
C ILE A 80 -6.35 -2.13 -5.37
N LEU A 81 -6.71 -1.11 -4.59
CA LEU A 81 -5.73 -0.34 -3.83
C LEU A 81 -5.08 -1.17 -2.73
N ILE A 82 -5.85 -1.97 -1.98
CA ILE A 82 -5.25 -2.84 -0.94
C ILE A 82 -4.40 -3.94 -1.56
N GLY A 83 -4.80 -4.50 -2.71
CA GLY A 83 -4.01 -5.48 -3.46
C GLY A 83 -2.66 -4.93 -3.85
N ALA A 84 -2.63 -3.72 -4.43
CA ALA A 84 -1.38 -3.08 -4.81
C ALA A 84 -0.46 -2.78 -3.62
N VAL A 85 -1.02 -2.42 -2.46
CA VAL A 85 -0.21 -2.25 -1.23
C VAL A 85 0.35 -3.60 -0.76
N ALA A 86 -0.43 -4.68 -0.85
CA ALA A 86 0.03 -6.03 -0.50
C ALA A 86 1.17 -6.47 -1.42
N ASP A 87 1.02 -6.30 -2.73
CA ASP A 87 2.04 -6.64 -3.73
C ASP A 87 3.33 -5.84 -3.51
N ALA A 88 3.21 -4.55 -3.19
CA ALA A 88 4.36 -3.70 -2.89
C ALA A 88 5.07 -4.11 -1.57
N SER A 89 4.32 -4.63 -0.59
CA SER A 89 4.82 -4.93 0.76
C SER A 89 5.36 -6.35 0.91
N ILE A 90 4.77 -7.30 0.18
CA ILE A 90 5.08 -8.72 0.28
C ILE A 90 5.60 -9.16 -1.08
N ARG A 91 6.92 -9.19 -1.23
CA ARG A 91 7.56 -9.85 -2.36
C ARG A 91 7.38 -11.36 -2.18
N ILE A 92 6.33 -11.92 -2.76
CA ILE A 92 6.25 -13.37 -3.01
C ILE A 92 7.10 -13.60 -4.24
N ASP A 93 8.37 -13.95 -4.07
CA ASP A 93 9.13 -14.50 -5.19
C ASP A 93 8.33 -15.72 -5.70
N PRO A 94 8.01 -15.80 -7.00
CA PRO A 94 7.28 -16.93 -7.52
C PRO A 94 8.05 -18.19 -7.13
N VAL A 95 7.38 -19.10 -6.42
CA VAL A 95 7.93 -20.43 -6.17
C VAL A 95 8.22 -20.99 -7.54
N GLU A 96 9.49 -21.15 -7.90
CA GLU A 96 9.88 -21.86 -9.12
C GLU A 96 9.30 -23.27 -8.99
N VAL A 97 8.13 -23.49 -9.58
CA VAL A 97 7.57 -24.84 -9.68
C VAL A 97 8.50 -25.55 -10.66
N GLU A 98 9.41 -26.37 -10.14
CA GLU A 98 10.22 -27.27 -10.96
C GLU A 98 9.27 -27.99 -11.92
N LYS A 99 9.41 -27.68 -13.21
CA LYS A 99 8.73 -28.45 -14.26
C LYS A 99 9.32 -29.85 -14.22
N LYS A 100 8.58 -30.80 -13.65
CA LYS A 100 8.82 -32.24 -13.85
C LYS A 100 8.35 -32.68 -15.22
#